data_AF-A0A354TKD2-F1
#
_entry.id   AF-A0A354TKD2-F1
#
_cell.length_a   1.000
_cell.length_b   1.000
_cell.length_c   1.000
_cell.angle_alpha   90.00
_cell.angle_beta   90.00
_cell.angle_gamma   90.00
#
_symmetry.space_group_name_H-M   'P 1'
#
loop_
_entity.id
_entity.type
_entity.pdbx_description
1 polymer ?
#
loop_
_entity_poly.entity_id
_entity_poly.type
_entity_poly.pdbx_seq_one_letter_code
_entity_poly.pdbx_strand_id
1 'polypeptide(L)' 'MESFRLTLGLYCTAVISSLSFCHALFAQDFEGLKVTMCGTSSPLPAPGRAQACIAVETPEHLYIVDAGSGSAAPTQ' A
#
# COMPACT_ATOMS: atom_id res chain seq x y z
N MET A 1 2.21 34.02 -0.48
CA MET A 1 1.80 32.69 -0.98
C MET A 1 0.78 31.99 -0.07
N GLU A 2 0.32 32.64 1.00
CA GLU A 2 -0.74 32.15 1.90
C GLU A 2 -2.14 32.58 1.41
N SER A 3 -2.24 33.77 0.81
CA SER A 3 -3.51 34.36 0.38
C SER A 3 -4.15 33.65 -0.82
N PHE A 4 -3.35 33.04 -1.71
CA PHE A 4 -3.87 32.25 -2.85
C PHE A 4 -4.55 30.95 -2.38
N ARG A 5 -4.07 30.38 -1.26
CA ARG A 5 -4.62 29.16 -0.66
C ARG A 5 -5.98 29.41 -0.01
N LEU A 6 -6.17 30.58 0.59
CA LEU A 6 -7.43 31.01 1.19
C LEU A 6 -8.51 31.32 0.13
N THR A 7 -8.14 31.98 -0.97
CA THR A 7 -9.10 32.29 -2.05
C THR A 7 -9.51 31.04 -2.83
N LEU A 8 -8.61 30.06 -3.03
CA LEU A 8 -8.95 28.80 -3.70
C LEU A 8 -9.68 27.81 -2.78
N GLY A 9 -9.38 27.82 -1.47
CA GLY A 9 -10.08 27.04 -0.46
C GLY A 9 -11.54 27.46 -0.27
N LEU A 10 -11.83 28.77 -0.36
CA LEU A 10 -13.21 29.28 -0.30
C LEU A 10 -14.01 28.94 -1.57
N TYR A 11 -13.32 28.83 -2.72
CA TYR A 11 -13.91 28.33 -3.96
C TYR A 11 -14.35 26.86 -3.84
N CYS A 12 -13.60 26.05 -3.09
CA CYS A 12 -13.96 24.65 -2.82
C CYS A 12 -15.19 24.51 -1.90
N THR A 13 -15.41 25.45 -0.97
CA THR A 13 -16.59 25.42 -0.08
C THR A 13 -17.89 25.87 -0.75
N ALA A 14 -17.80 26.66 -1.83
CA ALA A 14 -18.98 27.15 -2.56
C ALA A 14 -19.53 26.14 -3.58
N VAL A 15 -18.73 25.15 -4.01
CA VAL A 15 -19.17 24.04 -4.86
C VAL A 15 -19.74 22.92 -3.98
N ILE A 16 -20.82 23.26 -3.28
CA ILE A 16 -21.74 22.30 -2.66
C ILE A 16 -22.32 21.44 -3.79
N SER A 17 -22.07 20.11 -3.84
CA SER A 17 -23.09 19.09 -4.25
C SER A 17 -22.59 17.67 -4.57
N SER A 18 -21.30 17.32 -4.57
CA SER A 18 -20.92 15.90 -4.79
C SER A 18 -19.84 15.43 -3.83
N LEU A 19 -20.23 14.57 -2.89
CA LEU A 19 -19.40 13.91 -1.87
C LEU A 19 -18.34 12.93 -2.46
N SER A 20 -17.68 13.28 -3.57
CA SER A 20 -16.81 12.32 -4.27
C SER A 20 -15.51 12.90 -4.84
N PHE A 21 -15.00 14.02 -4.30
CA PHE A 21 -13.75 14.59 -4.85
C PHE A 21 -12.70 15.07 -3.84
N CYS A 22 -12.82 14.73 -2.55
CA CYS A 22 -11.77 15.04 -1.56
C CYS A 22 -10.88 13.83 -1.17
N HIS A 23 -11.03 12.67 -1.82
CA HIS A 23 -10.11 11.53 -1.62
C HIS A 23 -8.97 11.51 -2.64
N ALA A 24 -9.16 12.07 -3.84
CA ALA A 24 -8.19 11.96 -4.94
C ALA A 24 -6.97 12.88 -4.80
N LEU A 25 -7.00 13.89 -3.93
CA LEU A 25 -5.88 14.82 -3.76
C LEU A 25 -4.75 14.28 -2.87
N PHE A 26 -4.96 13.15 -2.18
CA PHE A 26 -3.94 12.53 -1.32
C PHE A 26 -3.74 11.03 -1.55
N ALA A 27 -4.35 10.45 -2.59
CA ALA A 27 -3.91 9.14 -3.07
C ALA A 27 -2.50 9.33 -3.66
N GLN A 28 -1.47 9.04 -2.86
CA GLN A 28 -0.11 8.93 -3.37
C GLN A 28 -0.09 7.64 -4.19
N ASP A 29 -0.28 7.73 -5.50
CA ASP A 29 0.01 6.63 -6.40
C ASP A 29 1.47 6.24 -6.17
N PHE A 30 1.68 5.06 -5.60
CA PHE A 30 3.03 4.57 -5.32
C PHE A 30 3.65 4.12 -6.64
N GLU A 31 4.41 5.02 -7.26
CA GLU A 31 5.24 4.74 -8.42
C GLU A 31 6.50 3.99 -7.99
N GLY A 32 6.36 2.67 -7.78
CA GLY A 32 7.48 1.82 -7.41
C GLY A 32 7.10 0.35 -7.22
N LEU A 33 8.11 -0.47 -6.89
CA LEU A 33 7.92 -1.85 -6.45
C LEU A 33 7.86 -1.90 -4.92
N LYS A 34 6.76 -2.41 -4.39
CA LYS A 34 6.63 -2.68 -2.96
C LYS A 34 6.97 -4.14 -2.70
N VAL A 35 8.02 -4.38 -1.93
CA VAL A 35 8.49 -5.72 -1.60
C VAL A 35 8.11 -6.04 -0.16
N THR A 36 7.39 -7.15 0.02
CA THR A 36 6.99 -7.66 1.33
C THR A 36 7.63 -9.02 1.57
N MET A 37 8.30 -9.17 2.71
CA MET A 37 8.86 -10.45 3.14
C MET A 37 7.76 -11.25 3.87
N CYS A 38 6.97 -12.03 3.12
CA CYS A 38 5.90 -12.88 3.67
C CYS A 38 6.43 -14.06 4.49
N GLY A 39 7.72 -14.39 4.36
CA GLY A 39 8.40 -15.33 5.25
C GLY A 39 9.91 -15.26 5.11
N THR A 40 10.61 -15.48 6.23
CA THR A 40 12.06 -15.24 6.34
C THR A 40 12.81 -16.41 6.99
N SER A 41 12.10 -17.48 7.36
CA SER A 41 12.73 -18.72 7.82
C SER A 41 13.26 -19.52 6.63
N SER A 42 14.48 -20.01 6.72
CA SER A 42 15.07 -21.03 5.84
C SER A 42 16.51 -21.33 6.29
N PRO A 43 17.04 -22.54 6.05
CA PRO A 43 16.28 -23.77 5.75
C PRO A 43 15.65 -24.34 7.03
N LEU A 44 16.17 -23.96 8.20
CA LEU A 44 15.67 -24.42 9.48
C LEU A 44 14.41 -23.62 9.86
N PRO A 45 13.36 -24.30 10.35
CA PRO A 45 12.21 -23.64 10.92
C PRO A 45 12.62 -22.74 12.08
N ALA A 46 12.01 -21.56 12.15
CA ALA A 46 12.11 -20.72 13.32
C ALA A 46 10.70 -20.47 13.87
N PRO A 47 10.49 -20.69 15.19
CA PRO A 47 9.19 -20.46 15.80
C PRO A 47 8.65 -19.05 15.51
N GLY A 48 7.38 -18.95 15.13
CA GLY A 48 6.72 -17.67 14.83
C GLY A 48 7.09 -17.03 13.49
N ARG A 49 7.80 -17.74 12.60
CA ARG A 49 8.14 -17.22 11.26
C ARG A 49 7.85 -18.23 10.16
N ALA A 50 7.11 -17.80 9.13
CA ALA A 50 6.90 -18.56 7.90
C ALA A 50 8.22 -18.83 7.16
N GLN A 51 8.23 -19.91 6.37
CA GLN A 51 9.34 -20.23 5.45
C GLN A 51 9.45 -19.18 4.34
N ALA A 52 10.60 -19.15 3.66
CA ALA A 52 10.97 -18.15 2.65
C ALA A 52 9.82 -17.83 1.67
N CYS A 53 9.53 -16.54 1.55
CA CYS A 53 8.51 -16.00 0.66
C CYS A 53 8.73 -14.50 0.49
N ILE A 54 8.65 -14.03 -0.75
CA ILE A 54 8.70 -12.61 -1.10
C ILE A 54 7.52 -12.28 -2.01
N ALA A 55 6.72 -11.29 -1.62
CA ALA A 55 5.67 -10.72 -2.43
C ALA A 55 6.15 -9.40 -3.03
N VAL A 56 6.13 -9.30 -4.36
CA VAL A 56 6.47 -8.08 -5.10
C VAL A 56 5.20 -7.52 -5.70
N GLU A 57 4.78 -6.39 -5.15
CA GLU A 57 3.60 -5.65 -5.57
C GLU A 57 4.02 -4.51 -6.50
N THR A 58 3.38 -4.48 -7.67
CA THR A 58 3.41 -3.41 -8.66
C THR A 58 2.01 -2.77 -8.71
N PRO A 59 1.82 -1.64 -9.40
CA PRO A 59 0.49 -1.04 -9.53
C PRO A 59 -0.58 -1.99 -10.10
N GLU A 60 -0.22 -2.93 -10.98
CA GLU A 60 -1.17 -3.79 -11.70
C GLU A 60 -1.05 -5.28 -11.37
N HIS A 61 0.03 -5.69 -10.72
CA HIS A 61 0.39 -7.10 -10.54
C HIS A 61 0.97 -7.39 -9.16
N LEU A 62 0.71 -8.62 -8.71
CA LEU A 62 1.36 -9.23 -7.55
C LEU A 62 2.15 -10.47 -8.01
N TYR A 63 3.45 -10.46 -7.75
CA TYR A 63 4.32 -11.61 -7.98
C TYR A 63 4.71 -12.24 -6.65
N ILE A 64 4.62 -13.57 -6.57
CA ILE A 64 5.06 -14.35 -5.40
C ILE A 64 6.30 -15.13 -5.79
N VAL A 65 7.40 -14.85 -5.10
CA VAL A 65 8.69 -15.53 -5.26
C VAL A 65 8.90 -16.42 -4.04
N ASP A 66 8.95 -17.73 -4.29
CA ASP A 66 8.85 -18.78 -3.27
C ASP A 66 7.49 -18.83 -2.56
N ALA A 67 7.14 -20.00 -2.03
CA ALA A 67 5.87 -20.25 -1.35
C ALA A 67 6.09 -21.29 -0.24
N GLY A 68 7.05 -21.02 0.63
CA GLY A 68 7.35 -21.89 1.77
C GLY A 68 6.17 -22.06 2.73
N SER A 69 6.21 -23.12 3.55
CA SER A 69 5.14 -23.41 4.52
C SER A 69 4.80 -22.22 5.42
N GLY A 70 3.51 -21.93 5.56
CA GLY A 70 2.98 -20.87 6.42
C GLY A 70 3.01 -19.47 5.81
N SER A 71 3.60 -19.26 4.63
CA SER A 71 3.71 -17.92 4.02
C SER A 71 2.41 -17.37 3.43
N ALA A 72 1.45 -18.26 3.12
CA ALA A 72 0.12 -17.90 2.65
C ALA A 72 -0.92 -17.76 3.78
N ALA A 73 -0.56 -18.09 5.02
CA ALA A 73 -1.46 -17.94 6.15
C ALA A 73 -1.48 -16.47 6.61
N PRO A 74 -2.64 -15.94 7.05
CA PRO A 74 -2.67 -14.65 7.72
C PRO A 74 -1.75 -14.68 8.94
N THR A 75 -1.10 -13.54 9.23
CA THR A 75 -0.09 -13.40 10.28
C THR A 75 -0.45 -14.16 11.56
N GLN A 76 0.37 -15.17 11.88
CA GLN A 76 0.35 -15.88 13.18
C GLN A 76 0.93 -15.02 14.30
#